data_AF-A0AAD1AD63-F1
#
_entry.id   AF-A0AAD1AD63-F1
#
_cell.length_a   1.000
_cell.length_b   1.000
_cell.length_c   1.000
_cell.angle_alpha   90.00
_cell.angle_beta   90.00
_cell.angle_gamma   90.00
#
_symmetry.space_group_name_H-M   'P 1'
#
loop_
_entity.id
_entity.type
_entity.pdbx_description
1 polymer ?
#
loop_
_entity_poly.entity_id
_entity_poly.type
_entity_poly.pdbx_seq_one_letter_code
_entity_poly.pdbx_strand_id
1 'polypeptide(L)'
;MDFEGDARKVAAYWQSLGMSVRITDSTPRPTVYAEGGPVLRASFMTGTTDDSYRIGAVAPCAPGDAVGILREDNAQRDAGVMLPGDEGVVPKPSSRQKSATSFPSPSE
;
A
#
# COMPACT_ATOMS: atom_id res chain seq x y z
N MET A 1 -14.09 -2.58 13.51
CA MET A 1 -13.40 -2.28 12.25
C MET A 1 -14.49 -2.03 11.21
N ASP A 2 -14.42 -0.94 10.45
CA ASP A 2 -15.45 -0.54 9.48
C ASP A 2 -15.02 -1.02 8.08
N PHE A 3 -15.18 -2.32 7.82
CA PHE A 3 -14.73 -2.93 6.57
C PHE A 3 -15.39 -2.31 5.33
N GLU A 4 -16.63 -1.87 5.45
CA GLU A 4 -17.36 -1.24 4.36
C GLU A 4 -16.83 0.18 4.09
N GLY A 5 -16.57 0.96 5.15
CA GLY A 5 -15.90 2.25 5.05
C GLY A 5 -14.50 2.14 4.46
N ASP A 6 -13.72 1.13 4.88
CA ASP A 6 -12.38 0.86 4.36
C ASP A 6 -12.42 0.50 2.86
N ALA A 7 -13.37 -0.35 2.44
CA ALA A 7 -13.58 -0.65 1.02
C ALA A 7 -13.92 0.60 0.21
N ARG A 8 -14.85 1.45 0.69
CA ARG A 8 -15.21 2.70 0.02
C ARG A 8 -14.02 3.65 -0.10
N LYS A 9 -13.20 3.75 0.95
CA LYS A 9 -12.00 4.60 0.96
C LYS A 9 -10.99 4.16 -0.08
N VAL A 10 -10.67 2.87 -0.14
CA VAL A 10 -9.75 2.32 -1.14
C VAL A 10 -10.33 2.45 -2.55
N ALA A 11 -11.62 2.19 -2.72
CA ALA A 11 -12.29 2.34 -4.01
C ALA A 11 -12.21 3.78 -4.54
N ALA A 12 -12.53 4.78 -3.70
CA ALA A 12 -12.44 6.19 -4.06
C ALA A 12 -11.01 6.59 -4.43
N TYR A 13 -10.01 6.11 -3.69
CA TYR A 13 -8.61 6.39 -4.00
C TYR A 13 -8.19 5.78 -5.35
N TRP A 14 -8.51 4.51 -5.61
CA TRP A 14 -8.19 3.87 -6.89
C TRP A 14 -8.94 4.51 -8.07
N GLN A 15 -10.17 4.96 -7.88
CA GLN A 15 -10.87 5.78 -8.87
C GLN A 15 -10.13 7.09 -9.16
N SER A 16 -9.59 7.76 -8.14
CA SER A 16 -8.78 8.98 -8.32
C SER A 16 -7.48 8.74 -9.12
N LEU A 17 -6.98 7.49 -9.15
CA LEU A 17 -5.86 7.06 -9.98
C LEU A 17 -6.27 6.67 -11.41
N GLY A 18 -7.53 6.89 -11.79
CA GLY A 18 -8.05 6.56 -13.11
C GLY A 18 -8.37 5.08 -13.31
N MET A 19 -8.50 4.31 -12.22
CA MET A 19 -8.89 2.91 -12.30
C MET A 19 -10.41 2.74 -12.38
N SER A 20 -10.85 1.69 -13.07
CA SER A 20 -12.24 1.20 -13.00
C SER A 20 -12.38 0.28 -11.80
N VAL A 21 -13.34 0.52 -10.91
CA VAL A 21 -13.42 -0.14 -9.60
C VAL A 21 -14.78 -0.82 -9.40
N ARG A 22 -14.76 -1.99 -8.75
CA ARG A 22 -15.95 -2.70 -8.24
C ARG A 22 -15.73 -3.19 -6.81
N ILE A 23 -16.79 -3.18 -6.01
CA ILE A 23 -16.80 -3.72 -4.64
C ILE A 23 -17.69 -4.98 -4.64
N THR A 24 -17.39 -5.96 -3.79
CA THR A 24 -18.29 -7.10 -3.58
C THR A 24 -19.40 -6.72 -2.59
N ASP A 25 -20.61 -6.46 -3.11
CA ASP A 25 -21.69 -5.78 -2.37
C ASP A 25 -22.54 -6.70 -1.45
N SER A 26 -22.02 -7.83 -0.99
CA SER A 26 -22.82 -8.80 -0.19
C SER A 26 -22.00 -9.67 0.77
N THR A 27 -20.89 -9.14 1.30
CA THR A 27 -20.02 -9.90 2.22
C THR A 27 -19.67 -9.08 3.45
N PRO A 28 -19.55 -9.68 4.65
CA PRO A 28 -19.07 -8.98 5.85
C PRO A 28 -17.65 -8.40 5.74
N ARG A 29 -16.85 -8.89 4.78
CA ARG A 29 -15.49 -8.44 4.49
C ARG A 29 -15.37 -8.15 2.99
N PRO A 30 -15.90 -7.01 2.50
CA PRO A 30 -15.90 -6.68 1.09
C PRO A 30 -14.50 -6.65 0.50
N THR A 31 -14.37 -7.11 -0.74
CA THR A 31 -13.14 -7.02 -1.53
C THR A 31 -13.33 -5.96 -2.60
N VAL A 32 -12.36 -5.06 -2.72
CA VAL A 32 -12.29 -4.08 -3.82
C VAL A 32 -11.47 -4.69 -4.93
N TYR A 33 -11.96 -4.64 -6.16
CA TYR A 33 -11.22 -5.00 -7.36
C TYR A 33 -11.13 -3.78 -8.27
N ALA A 34 -9.98 -3.59 -8.91
CA ALA A 34 -9.78 -2.50 -9.85
C ALA A 34 -8.96 -2.93 -11.07
N GLU A 35 -9.21 -2.27 -12.20
CA GLU A 35 -8.55 -2.51 -13.48
C GLU A 35 -8.19 -1.19 -14.17
N GLY A 36 -7.12 -1.20 -14.97
CA GLY A 36 -6.60 -0.01 -15.65
C GLY A 36 -5.86 0.96 -14.73
N GLY A 37 -5.46 2.11 -15.28
CA GLY A 37 -4.64 3.10 -14.57
C GLY A 37 -3.17 2.67 -14.43
N PRO A 38 -2.54 2.83 -13.25
CA PRO A 38 -1.10 2.56 -13.05
C PRO A 38 -0.73 1.07 -13.05
N VAL A 39 -1.72 0.18 -12.91
CA VAL A 39 -1.54 -1.29 -12.90
C VAL A 39 -2.55 -1.95 -13.82
N LEU A 40 -2.32 -3.21 -14.20
CA LEU A 40 -3.28 -3.97 -15.01
C LEU A 40 -4.53 -4.32 -14.19
N ARG A 41 -4.32 -4.79 -12.96
CA ARG A 41 -5.38 -5.14 -12.00
C ARG A 41 -4.89 -5.03 -10.57
N ALA A 42 -5.80 -4.70 -9.66
CA ALA A 42 -5.56 -4.68 -8.21
C ALA A 42 -6.71 -5.33 -7.45
N SER A 43 -6.41 -5.87 -6.27
CA SER A 43 -7.38 -6.36 -5.30
C SER A 43 -7.03 -5.93 -3.88
N PHE A 44 -8.04 -5.59 -3.09
CA PHE A 44 -7.91 -5.22 -1.69
C PHE A 44 -8.96 -5.96 -0.87
N MET A 45 -8.51 -6.86 0.00
CA MET A 45 -9.33 -7.56 0.98
C MET A 45 -9.36 -6.73 2.26
N THR A 46 -10.56 -6.29 2.65
CA THR A 46 -10.77 -5.55 3.91
C THR A 46 -10.55 -6.40 5.15
N GLY A 47 -10.48 -7.73 5.01
CA GLY A 47 -10.07 -8.60 6.09
C GLY A 47 -9.77 -10.03 5.63
N THR A 48 -8.80 -10.64 6.30
CA THR A 48 -8.39 -12.05 6.15
C THR A 48 -8.63 -12.84 7.44
N THR A 49 -8.29 -14.13 7.45
CA THR A 49 -8.44 -15.00 8.63
C THR A 49 -7.46 -14.67 9.76
N ASP A 50 -6.39 -13.94 9.46
CA ASP A 50 -5.37 -13.46 10.41
C ASP A 50 -5.60 -12.00 10.83
N ASP A 51 -6.82 -11.47 10.63
CA ASP A 51 -7.21 -10.10 10.94
C ASP A 51 -6.26 -9.04 10.36
N SER A 52 -5.82 -9.28 9.12
CA SER A 52 -5.00 -8.35 8.35
C SER A 52 -5.72 -7.85 7.10
N TYR A 53 -5.23 -6.75 6.54
CA TYR A 53 -5.56 -6.36 5.17
C TYR A 53 -4.69 -7.14 4.19
N ARG A 54 -5.24 -7.48 3.03
CA ARG A 54 -4.46 -8.02 1.92
C ARG A 54 -4.63 -7.16 0.69
N ILE A 55 -3.52 -6.68 0.15
CA ILE A 55 -3.48 -5.96 -1.11
C ILE A 55 -2.65 -6.75 -2.13
N GLY A 56 -3.13 -6.80 -3.36
CA GLY A 56 -2.41 -7.38 -4.50
C GLY A 56 -2.56 -6.49 -5.72
N ALA A 57 -1.51 -6.42 -6.52
CA ALA A 57 -1.54 -5.70 -7.79
C ALA A 57 -0.71 -6.47 -8.83
N VAL A 58 -1.11 -6.37 -10.09
CA VAL A 58 -0.36 -6.88 -11.23
C VAL A 58 -0.04 -5.70 -12.12
N ALA A 59 1.24 -5.39 -12.27
CA ALA A 59 1.74 -4.35 -13.16
C ALA A 59 2.33 -4.97 -14.44
N PRO A 60 2.39 -4.24 -15.55
CA PRO A 60 3.20 -4.63 -16.69
C PRO A 60 4.68 -4.76 -16.29
N CYS A 61 5.41 -5.68 -16.93
CA CYS A 61 6.86 -5.68 -16.79
C CYS A 61 7.43 -4.40 -17.45
N ALA A 62 8.30 -3.69 -16.74
CA ALA A 62 9.10 -2.66 -17.37
C ALA A 62 10.02 -3.32 -18.42
N PRO A 63 10.05 -2.85 -19.67
CA PRO A 63 11.03 -3.32 -20.63
C PRO A 63 12.44 -2.90 -20.19
N GLY A 64 13.45 -3.76 -20.40
CA GLY A 64 14.86 -3.44 -20.17
C GLY A 64 15.53 -4.24 -19.05
N ASP A 65 16.70 -3.76 -18.62
CA ASP A 65 17.48 -4.33 -17.53
C ASP A 65 16.88 -3.96 -16.17
N ALA A 66 16.08 -4.87 -15.62
CA ALA A 66 15.43 -4.67 -14.32
C ALA A 66 16.42 -4.38 -13.18
N VAL A 67 17.65 -4.91 -13.25
CA VAL A 67 18.68 -4.66 -12.23
C VAL A 67 19.22 -3.24 -12.36
N GLY A 68 19.45 -2.78 -13.60
CA GLY A 68 19.84 -1.41 -13.90
C GLY A 68 18.79 -0.40 -13.44
N ILE A 69 17.53 -0.61 -13.83
CA ILE A 69 16.40 0.25 -13.45
C ILE A 69 16.28 0.35 -11.93
N LEU A 70 16.35 -0.78 -11.20
CA LEU A 70 16.28 -0.77 -9.74
C LEU A 70 17.46 -0.01 -9.10
N ARG A 71 18.66 -0.10 -9.67
CA ARG A 71 19.83 0.65 -9.16
C ARG A 71 19.65 2.16 -9.37
N GLU A 72 19.12 2.57 -10.51
CA GLU A 72 18.85 3.98 -10.81
C GLU A 72 17.78 4.54 -9.86
N ASP A 73 16.67 3.83 -9.69
CA ASP A 73 15.60 4.21 -8.76
C ASP A 73 16.11 4.34 -7.32
N ASN A 74 16.96 3.40 -6.87
CA ASN A 74 17.55 3.47 -5.54
C ASN A 74 18.51 4.65 -5.39
N ALA A 75 19.33 4.95 -6.40
CA ALA A 75 20.21 6.11 -6.37
C ALA A 75 19.42 7.44 -6.31
N GLN A 76 18.27 7.50 -6.98
CA GLN A 76 17.35 8.65 -6.89
C GLN A 76 16.78 8.79 -5.47
N ARG A 77 16.32 7.69 -4.86
CA ARG A 77 15.85 7.67 -3.47
C ARG A 77 16.94 8.09 -2.48
N ASP A 78 18.17 7.61 -2.66
CA ASP A 78 19.32 7.97 -1.81
C ASP A 78 19.67 9.47 -1.95
N ALA A 79 19.43 10.06 -3.12
CA ALA A 79 19.54 11.50 -3.35
C ALA A 79 18.35 12.31 -2.81
N GLY A 80 17.35 11.64 -2.19
CA GLY A 80 16.17 12.27 -1.60
C GLY A 80 15.05 12.55 -2.61
N VAL A 81 15.10 11.98 -3.82
CA VAL A 81 14.03 12.10 -4.80
C VAL A 81 12.89 11.15 -4.43
N MET A 82 11.66 11.67 -4.41
CA MET A 82 10.44 10.88 -4.20
C MET A 82 9.95 10.33 -5.54
N LEU A 83 9.92 9.01 -5.70
CA LEU A 83 9.43 8.36 -6.92
C LEU A 83 7.93 8.04 -6.81
N PRO A 84 7.23 7.87 -7.93
CA PRO A 84 5.83 7.46 -7.91
C PRO A 84 5.64 6.17 -7.10
N GLY A 85 4.73 6.21 -6.13
CA GLY A 85 4.47 5.13 -5.18
C GLY A 85 5.24 5.23 -3.86
N ASP A 86 6.19 6.15 -3.73
CA ASP A 86 6.88 6.44 -2.46
C ASP A 86 6.06 7.38 -1.55
N GLU A 87 4.97 7.96 -2.06
CA GLU A 87 4.14 8.90 -1.30
C GLU A 87 3.50 8.23 -0.08
N GLY A 88 3.75 8.77 1.11
CA GLY A 88 3.17 8.24 2.35
C GLY A 88 3.79 6.93 2.83
N VAL A 89 4.89 6.46 2.23
CA VAL A 89 5.67 5.33 2.77
C VAL A 89 6.21 5.71 4.14
N VAL A 90 5.74 5.01 5.17
CA VAL A 90 6.25 5.16 6.53
C VAL A 90 7.50 4.27 6.66
N PRO A 91 8.68 4.84 6.98
CA PRO A 91 9.87 4.05 7.22
C PRO A 91 9.59 3.04 8.35
N LYS A 92 9.72 1.75 8.05
CA LYS A 92 9.62 0.73 9.09
C LYS A 92 10.78 0.96 10.06
N PRO A 93 10.53 1.21 11.35
CA PRO A 93 11.62 1.42 12.30
C PRO A 93 12.51 0.19 12.29
N SER A 94 13.81 0.41 12.15
CA SER A 94 14.77 -0.69 12.21
C SER A 94 14.64 -1.41 13.56
N SER A 95 14.84 -2.73 13.58
CA SER A 95 14.85 -3.50 14.84
C SER A 95 15.87 -2.95 15.85
N ARG A 96 16.89 -2.22 15.41
CA ARG A 96 17.86 -1.50 16.26
C ARG A 96 17.27 -0.31 17.02
N GLN A 97 16.28 0.39 16.48
CA GLN A 97 15.67 1.58 17.12
C GLN A 97 14.63 1.24 18.19
N LYS A 98 14.09 0.01 18.22
CA LYS A 98 13.10 -0.40 19.23
C LYS A 98 13.64 -0.42 20.67
N SER A 99 14.95 -0.35 20.85
CA SER A 99 15.63 -0.46 22.14
C SER A 99 15.75 0.85 22.92
N ALA A 100 15.41 2.01 22.32
CA ALA A 100 15.84 3.31 22.84
C ALA A 100 14.79 4.16 23.59
N THR A 101 13.55 3.70 23.76
CA THR A 101 12.53 4.50 24.47
C THR A 101 12.06 3.78 25.74
N SER A 102 12.83 3.96 26.82
CA SER A 102 12.40 3.75 28.19
C SER A 102 11.33 4.78 28.57
N PHE A 103 10.16 4.32 29.02
CA PHE A 103 9.09 5.16 29.56
C PHE A 103 9.48 5.74 30.92
N PRO A 104 9.34 7.06 31.18
CA PRO A 104 9.23 7.56 32.54
C PRO A 104 7.78 7.43 33.04
N SER A 105 7.64 6.92 34.27
CA SER A 105 6.37 6.67 34.98
C SER A 105 5.54 7.94 35.22
N PRO A 106 4.20 7.82 35.35
CA PRO A 106 3.34 8.95 35.67
C PRO A 106 3.41 9.29 37.17
N SER A 107 3.43 10.58 37.50
CA SER A 107 3.17 11.09 38.85
C SER A 107 1.81 11.79 38.90
N GLU A 108 1.17 11.61 40.06
CA GLU A 108 -0.21 11.92 40.48
C GLU A 108 -0.81 13.29 40.11
#